data_AF-A0A151TTV0-F1
#
_entry.id   AF-A0A151TTV0-F1
#
_cell.length_a   1.000
_cell.length_b   1.000
_cell.length_c   1.000
_cell.angle_alpha   90.00
_cell.angle_beta   90.00
_cell.angle_gamma   90.00
#
_symmetry.space_group_name_H-M   'P 1'
#
loop_
_entity.id
_entity.type
_entity.pdbx_description
1 polymer ?
#
loop_
_entity_poly.entity_id
_entity_poly.type
_entity_poly.pdbx_seq_one_letter_code
_entity_poly.pdbx_strand_id
1 'polypeptide(L)'
;IRFGLTCIATSYLTLGCLLKKRSPLVRMFTSDQWNDNKFSNVVLVKEFWKNVVICLRGASPLSKLLQMVNLNNKPIMGYTYEAMG
;
A
#
# COMPACT_ATOMS: atom_id res chain seq x y z
N ILE A 1 -12.43 -9.59 -16.71
CA ILE A 1 -11.33 -8.74 -16.18
C ILE A 1 -11.68 -8.37 -14.73
N ARG A 2 -10.81 -8.66 -13.77
CA ARG A 2 -11.06 -8.55 -12.33
C ARG A 2 -10.51 -7.23 -11.76
N PHE A 3 -10.93 -6.10 -12.33
CA PHE A 3 -10.25 -4.80 -12.22
C PHE A 3 -10.02 -4.34 -10.77
N GLY A 4 -11.04 -4.40 -9.92
CA GLY A 4 -10.94 -3.92 -8.53
C GLY A 4 -9.91 -4.70 -7.70
N LEU A 5 -9.74 -6.00 -7.98
CA LEU A 5 -8.84 -6.87 -7.22
C LEU A 5 -7.37 -6.65 -7.66
N THR A 6 -7.13 -6.26 -8.92
CA THR A 6 -5.82 -5.79 -9.40
C THR A 6 -5.47 -4.41 -8.85
N CYS A 7 -6.41 -3.46 -8.83
CA CYS A 7 -6.17 -2.11 -8.30
C CYS A 7 -5.79 -2.14 -6.81
N ILE A 8 -6.47 -2.95 -6.00
CA ILE A 8 -6.16 -3.08 -4.56
C ILE A 8 -4.75 -3.65 -4.35
N ALA A 9 -4.38 -4.71 -5.10
CA ALA A 9 -3.05 -5.29 -5.02
C ALA A 9 -1.96 -4.27 -5.43
N THR A 10 -2.18 -3.54 -6.52
CA THR A 10 -1.26 -2.48 -6.98
C THR A 10 -1.12 -1.38 -5.93
N SER A 11 -2.22 -0.83 -5.41
CA SER A 11 -2.18 0.22 -4.39
C SER A 11 -1.47 -0.24 -3.11
N TYR A 12 -1.70 -1.48 -2.66
CA TYR A 12 -1.00 -2.07 -1.51
C TYR A 12 0.51 -2.14 -1.74
N LEU A 13 0.94 -2.65 -2.90
CA LEU A 13 2.36 -2.73 -3.25
C LEU A 13 2.99 -1.34 -3.40
N THR A 14 2.29 -0.39 -4.01
CA THR A 14 2.76 1.00 -4.12
C THR A 14 2.97 1.64 -2.76
N LEU A 15 2.02 1.49 -1.82
CA LEU A 15 2.15 2.00 -0.46
C LEU A 15 3.32 1.35 0.29
N GLY A 16 3.52 0.03 0.12
CA GLY A 16 4.67 -0.68 0.70
C GLY A 16 6.00 -0.17 0.16
N CYS A 17 6.11 0.02 -1.15
CA CYS A 17 7.27 0.62 -1.81
C CYS A 17 7.54 2.05 -1.33
N LEU A 18 6.49 2.85 -1.16
CA LEU A 18 6.58 4.21 -0.66
C LEU A 18 7.14 4.23 0.77
N LEU A 19 6.61 3.40 1.66
CA LEU A 19 7.07 3.28 3.05
C LEU A 19 8.54 2.83 3.12
N LYS A 20 8.95 1.87 2.29
CA LYS A 20 10.35 1.41 2.20
C LYS A 20 11.31 2.53 1.78
N LYS A 21 10.84 3.47 0.96
CA LYS A 21 11.63 4.63 0.47
C LYS A 21 11.41 5.91 1.29
N ARG A 22 10.82 5.81 2.48
CA ARG A 22 10.53 6.97 3.35
C ARG A 22 11.75 7.86 3.59
N SER A 23 12.86 7.32 4.09
CA SER A 23 14.02 8.14 4.46
C SER A 23 14.65 8.86 3.26
N PRO A 24 14.86 8.20 2.09
CA PRO A 24 15.25 8.88 0.87
C PRO A 24 14.29 10.00 0.43
N LEU A 25 12.97 9.75 0.52
CA LEU A 25 11.96 10.74 0.15
C LEU A 25 11.97 11.95 1.08
N VAL A 26 12.03 11.73 2.38
CA VAL A 26 12.14 12.83 3.37
C VAL A 26 13.39 13.66 3.10
N ARG A 27 14.54 13.02 2.83
CA ARG A 27 15.78 13.72 2.47
C ARG A 27 15.62 14.57 1.20
N MET A 28 15.00 14.00 0.16
CA MET A 28 14.73 14.70 -1.09
C MET A 28 13.86 15.94 -0.86
N PHE A 29 12.76 15.81 -0.11
CA PHE A 29 11.84 16.92 0.18
C PHE A 29 12.34 17.92 1.22
N THR A 30 13.46 17.65 1.90
CA THR A 30 14.13 18.62 2.79
C THR A 30 15.16 19.47 2.04
N SER A 31 15.51 19.10 0.80
CA SER A 31 16.47 19.87 0.00
C SER A 31 15.83 21.16 -0.56
N ASP A 32 16.63 22.22 -0.68
CA ASP A 32 16.18 23.52 -1.20
C ASP A 32 15.58 23.40 -2.62
N GLN A 33 16.05 22.42 -3.40
CA GLN A 33 15.54 22.13 -4.74
C GLN A 33 14.06 21.70 -4.77
N TRP A 34 13.55 21.13 -3.68
CA TRP A 34 12.20 20.57 -3.59
C TRP A 34 11.33 21.27 -2.54
N ASN A 35 11.81 22.39 -1.98
CA ASN A 35 11.15 23.10 -0.89
C ASN A 35 9.77 23.65 -1.31
N ASP A 36 9.66 24.17 -2.54
CA ASP A 36 8.41 24.71 -3.10
C ASP A 36 7.47 23.66 -3.71
N ASN A 37 7.80 22.36 -3.61
CA ASN A 37 6.96 21.33 -4.18
C ASN A 37 5.67 21.14 -3.34
N LYS A 38 4.50 21.12 -3.99
CA LYS A 38 3.18 20.94 -3.35
C LYS A 38 3.08 19.74 -2.39
N PHE A 39 3.87 18.70 -2.61
CA PHE A 39 3.86 17.47 -1.79
C PHE A 39 4.90 17.44 -0.67
N SER A 40 5.74 18.48 -0.53
CA SER A 40 6.76 18.56 0.53
C SER A 40 6.10 18.42 1.91
N ASN A 41 5.04 19.20 2.16
CA ASN A 41 4.28 19.13 3.40
C ASN A 41 3.68 17.75 3.67
N VAL A 42 3.18 17.06 2.64
CA VAL A 42 2.58 15.73 2.81
C VAL A 42 3.62 14.70 3.23
N VAL A 43 4.80 14.72 2.59
CA VAL A 43 5.88 13.76 2.84
C VAL A 43 6.61 14.04 4.15
N LEU A 44 6.71 15.30 4.57
CA LEU A 44 7.37 15.68 5.82
C LEU A 44 6.48 15.50 7.06
N VAL A 45 5.16 15.44 6.90
CA VAL A 45 4.22 15.23 8.01
C VAL A 45 4.30 13.79 8.53
N LYS A 46 4.55 13.63 9.83
CA LYS A 46 4.63 12.32 10.51
C LYS A 46 3.33 11.52 10.40
N GLU A 47 2.19 12.20 10.47
CA GLU A 47 0.87 11.57 10.44
C GLU A 47 0.59 10.87 9.11
N PHE A 48 1.08 11.42 7.99
CA PHE A 48 0.98 10.77 6.68
C PHE A 48 1.57 9.36 6.70
N TRP A 49 2.80 9.21 7.22
CA TRP A 49 3.46 7.91 7.31
C TRP A 49 2.76 6.95 8.27
N LYS A 50 2.22 7.47 9.38
CA LYS A 50 1.40 6.67 10.31
C LYS A 50 0.17 6.12 9.58
N ASN A 51 -0.51 6.93 8.80
CA ASN A 51 -1.68 6.52 8.02
C ASN A 51 -1.33 5.49 6.95
N VAL A 52 -0.18 5.63 6.26
CA VAL A 52 0.32 4.62 5.31
C VAL A 52 0.52 3.27 6.01
N VAL A 53 1.09 3.24 7.21
CA VAL A 53 1.25 2.00 8.00
C VAL A 53 -0.10 1.41 8.40
N ILE A 54 -1.06 2.24 8.82
CA ILE A 54 -2.41 1.79 9.17
C ILE A 54 -3.09 1.15 7.94
N CYS A 55 -3.03 1.81 6.78
CA CYS A 55 -3.58 1.28 5.53
C CYS A 55 -2.95 -0.08 5.15
N LEU A 56 -1.63 -0.20 5.26
CA LEU A 56 -0.94 -1.47 4.98
C LEU A 56 -1.37 -2.57 5.95
N ARG A 57 -1.50 -2.27 7.24
CA ARG A 57 -1.97 -3.26 8.24
C ARG A 57 -3.41 -3.69 7.98
N GLY A 58 -4.30 -2.73 7.71
CA GLY A 58 -5.71 -3.02 7.43
C GLY A 58 -5.92 -3.79 6.12
N ALA A 59 -5.14 -3.48 5.09
CA ALA A 59 -5.23 -4.14 3.78
C ALA A 59 -4.44 -5.47 3.69
N SER A 60 -3.62 -5.80 4.70
CA SER A 60 -2.80 -7.02 4.72
C SER A 60 -3.60 -8.32 4.52
N PRO A 61 -4.70 -8.60 5.27
CA PRO A 61 -5.48 -9.82 5.06
C PRO A 61 -6.10 -9.88 3.67
N LEU A 62 -6.57 -8.74 3.15
CA LEU A 62 -7.13 -8.65 1.81
C LEU A 62 -6.08 -8.90 0.72
N SER A 63 -4.87 -8.36 0.89
CA SER A 63 -3.73 -8.61 -0.01
C SER A 63 -3.32 -10.08 -0.02
N LYS A 64 -3.35 -10.76 1.13
CA LYS A 64 -3.07 -12.20 1.24
C LYS A 64 -4.13 -13.03 0.52
N LEU A 65 -5.41 -12.75 0.76
CA LEU A 65 -6.52 -13.40 0.07
C LEU A 65 -6.43 -13.18 -1.45
N LEU A 66 -6.11 -11.95 -1.86
CA LEU A 66 -5.90 -11.58 -3.25
C LEU A 66 -4.79 -12.39 -3.92
N GLN A 67 -3.65 -12.54 -3.25
CA GLN A 67 -2.53 -13.35 -3.74
C GLN A 67 -2.91 -14.83 -3.86
N MET A 68 -3.61 -15.40 -2.88
CA MET A 68 -4.06 -16.79 -2.94
C MET A 68 -5.00 -17.04 -4.12
N VAL A 69 -5.94 -16.13 -4.36
CA VAL A 69 -6.87 -16.22 -5.50
C VAL A 69 -6.13 -16.04 -6.83
N ASN A 70 -5.11 -15.16 -6.86
CA ASN A 70 -4.31 -14.93 -8.06
C ASN A 70 -3.37 -16.11 -8.39
N LEU A 71 -2.85 -16.82 -7.38
CA LEU A 71 -1.98 -17.98 -7.55
C LEU A 71 -2.75 -19.26 -7.90
N ASN A 72 -3.95 -19.45 -7.31
CA ASN A 72 -4.65 -20.72 -7.39
C ASN A 72 -5.77 -20.78 -8.44
N ASN A 73 -6.03 -19.69 -9.19
CA ASN A 73 -7.08 -19.58 -10.23
C ASN A 73 -8.49 -20.08 -9.85
N LYS A 74 -8.75 -20.32 -8.56
CA LYS A 74 -10.00 -20.85 -8.01
C LYS A 74 -10.90 -19.70 -7.54
N PRO A 75 -12.24 -19.82 -7.64
CA PRO A 75 -13.17 -18.77 -7.28
C PRO A 75 -13.07 -18.39 -5.79
N ILE A 76 -13.15 -17.08 -5.52
CA ILE A 76 -12.96 -16.42 -4.21
C ILE A 76 -13.82 -17.06 -3.10
N MET A 77 -14.99 -17.58 -3.46
CA MET A 77 -16.00 -18.10 -2.52
C MET A 77 -15.53 -19.36 -1.76
N GLY A 78 -14.58 -20.13 -2.30
CA GLY A 78 -14.00 -21.30 -1.61
C GLY A 78 -12.95 -20.94 -0.55
N TYR A 79 -12.30 -19.78 -0.66
CA TYR A 79 -11.21 -19.36 0.23
C TYR A 79 -11.67 -18.48 1.40
N THR A 80 -12.81 -17.81 1.28
CA THR A 80 -13.33 -16.94 2.34
C THR A 80 -13.62 -17.70 3.64
N TYR A 81 -14.01 -18.97 3.55
CA TYR A 81 -14.24 -19.81 4.74
C TYR A 81 -12.94 -20.32 5.39
N GLU A 82 -11.91 -20.63 4.61
CA GLU A 82 -10.60 -21.08 5.15
C GLU A 82 -9.74 -19.94 5.72
N ALA A 83 -9.91 -18.72 5.22
CA ALA A 83 -9.12 -17.56 5.66
C ALA A 83 -9.73 -16.80 6.85
N MET A 84 -10.98 -17.08 7.22
CA MET A 84 -11.70 -16.48 8.36
C MET A 84 -11.80 -17.40 9.59
N GLY A 85 -11.37 -18.65 9.49
CA GLY A 85 -11.16 -19.55 10.64
C GLY A 85 -9.74 -19.44 11.18
#